data_AF-A0A6I5C3R8-F1
#
_entry.id   AF-A0A6I5C3R8-F1
#
_cell.length_a   1.000
_cell.length_b   1.000
_cell.length_c   1.000
_cell.angle_alpha   90.00
_cell.angle_beta   90.00
_cell.angle_gamma   90.00
#
_symmetry.space_group_name_H-M   'P 1'
#
loop_
_entity.id
_entity.type
_entity.pdbx_description
1 polymer ?
#
loop_
_entity_poly.entity_id
_entity_poly.type
_entity_poly.pdbx_seq_one_letter_code
_entity_poly.pdbx_strand_id
1 'polypeptide(L)'
;MIDHAGKRTGFFLPPRSRDRFARTLVRESGTTPAYRYLERGSYVVAPGPLPLSGDRYQWLAAPRHQPEASPPRTVALAVMLGAAADTIARADRYGERYPSTGTGCAAEVAEPIPEG
;
A
#
# COMPACT_ATOMS: atom_id res chain seq x y z
N MET A 1 5.36 -3.04 0.75
CA MET A 1 4.80 -3.14 -0.61
C MET A 1 3.51 -2.39 -0.63
N ILE A 2 3.34 -1.50 -1.61
CA ILE A 2 2.15 -0.66 -1.72
C ILE A 2 1.61 -0.88 -3.13
N ASP A 3 0.39 -1.38 -3.22
CA ASP A 3 -0.40 -1.47 -4.44
C ASP A 3 -1.45 -0.35 -4.36
N HIS A 4 -1.14 0.76 -5.02
CA HIS A 4 -1.98 1.95 -4.99
C HIS A 4 -3.34 1.72 -5.68
N ALA A 5 -3.34 1.03 -6.82
CA ALA A 5 -4.56 0.73 -7.57
C ALA A 5 -5.49 -0.22 -6.81
N GLY A 6 -4.92 -1.22 -6.13
CA GLY A 6 -5.66 -2.14 -5.28
C GLY A 6 -5.92 -1.62 -3.85
N LYS A 7 -5.45 -0.42 -3.50
CA LYS A 7 -5.45 0.15 -2.13
C LYS A 7 -4.91 -0.83 -1.07
N ARG A 8 -3.85 -1.56 -1.39
CA ARG A 8 -3.31 -2.64 -0.55
C ARG A 8 -1.88 -2.36 -0.12
N THR A 9 -1.56 -2.74 1.11
CA THR A 9 -0.19 -2.72 1.61
C THR A 9 0.21 -4.11 2.09
N GLY A 10 1.40 -4.55 1.71
CA GLY A 10 1.98 -5.84 2.09
C GLY A 10 3.32 -5.67 2.80
N PHE A 11 3.58 -6.52 3.79
CA PHE A 11 4.82 -6.54 4.56
C PHE A 11 5.43 -7.94 4.56
N PHE A 12 6.76 -8.02 4.60
CA PHE A 12 7.45 -9.28 4.87
C PHE A 12 7.52 -9.50 6.37
N LEU A 13 6.86 -10.56 6.83
CA LEU A 13 6.93 -11.00 8.22
C LEU A 13 8.13 -11.93 8.43
N PRO A 14 8.83 -11.82 9.57
CA PRO A 14 9.83 -12.79 9.92
C PRO A 14 9.25 -14.22 9.98
N PRO A 15 10.07 -15.26 9.72
CA PRO A 15 9.61 -16.64 9.86
C PRO A 15 9.00 -16.91 11.25
N ARG A 16 7.96 -17.76 11.30
CA ARG A 16 7.29 -18.19 12.55
C ARG A 16 6.70 -17.06 13.41
N SER A 17 6.47 -15.89 12.84
CA SER A 17 5.94 -14.72 13.58
C SER A 17 4.42 -14.49 13.43
N ARG A 18 3.73 -15.34 12.65
CA ARG A 18 2.30 -15.17 12.30
C ARG A 18 1.39 -14.99 13.53
N ASP A 19 1.48 -15.89 14.50
CA ASP A 19 0.58 -15.85 15.67
C ASP A 19 0.84 -14.62 16.55
N ARG A 20 2.12 -14.24 16.69
CA ARG A 20 2.48 -13.03 17.43
C ARG A 20 1.95 -11.79 16.72
N PHE A 21 2.12 -11.71 15.41
CA PHE A 21 1.58 -10.64 14.60
C PHE A 21 0.06 -10.52 14.74
N ALA A 22 -0.67 -11.62 14.57
CA ALA A 22 -2.13 -11.64 14.68
C ALA A 22 -2.60 -11.18 16.07
N ARG A 23 -1.99 -11.70 17.15
CA ARG A 23 -2.32 -11.28 18.53
C ARG A 23 -2.04 -9.80 18.77
N THR A 24 -0.91 -9.28 18.29
CA THR A 24 -0.59 -7.86 18.43
C THR A 24 -1.57 -7.01 17.63
N LEU A 25 -1.88 -7.38 16.39
CA LEU A 25 -2.79 -6.62 15.55
C LEU A 25 -4.19 -6.51 16.18
N VAL A 26 -4.71 -7.59 16.76
CA VAL A 26 -5.99 -7.59 17.47
C VAL A 26 -5.95 -6.71 18.73
N ARG A 27 -4.83 -6.68 19.46
CA ARG A 27 -4.69 -5.85 20.67
C ARG A 27 -4.57 -4.37 20.36
N GLU A 28 -3.83 -4.02 19.32
CA GLU A 28 -3.49 -2.63 18.99
C GLU A 28 -4.54 -1.96 18.10
N SER A 29 -5.32 -2.74 17.35
CA SER A 29 -6.32 -2.20 16.43
C SER A 29 -7.70 -2.24 17.06
N GLY A 30 -8.35 -1.08 17.24
CA GLY A 30 -9.74 -1.02 17.71
C GLY A 30 -10.72 -1.77 16.79
N THR A 31 -10.41 -1.86 15.50
CA THR A 31 -11.03 -2.80 14.56
C THR A 31 -9.91 -3.48 13.79
N THR A 32 -9.84 -4.81 13.84
CA THR A 32 -8.78 -5.55 13.14
C THR A 32 -8.96 -5.41 11.63
N PRO A 33 -7.98 -4.87 10.89
CA PRO A 33 -8.10 -4.72 9.45
C PRO A 33 -8.13 -6.10 8.76
N ALA A 34 -8.82 -6.20 7.63
CA ALA A 34 -8.77 -7.42 6.82
C ALA A 34 -7.36 -7.60 6.22
N TYR A 35 -6.74 -8.76 6.42
CA TYR A 35 -5.45 -9.10 5.83
C TYR A 35 -5.42 -10.58 5.42
N ARG A 36 -4.51 -10.92 4.50
CA ARG A 36 -4.26 -12.31 4.09
C ARG A 36 -2.76 -12.58 3.99
N TYR A 37 -2.37 -13.80 4.32
CA TYR A 37 -1.02 -14.27 4.03
C TYR A 37 -0.95 -14.74 2.58
N LEU A 38 0.19 -14.49 1.93
CA LEU A 38 0.48 -15.13 0.64
C LEU A 38 0.84 -16.59 0.89
N GLU A 39 0.21 -17.48 0.14
CA GLU A 39 0.37 -18.93 0.27
C GLU A 39 1.22 -19.50 -0.87
N ARG A 40 1.47 -20.81 -0.83
CA ARG A 40 2.18 -21.51 -1.91
C ARG A 40 1.45 -21.26 -3.24
N GLY A 41 2.21 -20.92 -4.29
CA GLY A 41 1.65 -20.52 -5.59
C GLY A 41 1.30 -19.04 -5.71
N SER A 42 1.47 -18.26 -4.63
CA SER A 42 1.45 -16.79 -4.72
C SER A 42 2.80 -16.27 -5.21
N TYR A 43 2.76 -15.24 -6.06
CA TYR A 43 3.96 -14.56 -6.55
C TYR A 43 3.91 -13.10 -6.14
N VAL A 44 5.08 -12.55 -5.79
CA VAL A 44 5.27 -11.12 -5.58
C VAL A 44 6.17 -10.64 -6.70
N VAL A 45 5.67 -9.72 -7.52
CA VAL A 45 6.49 -9.02 -8.51
C VAL A 45 7.21 -7.90 -7.78
N ALA A 46 8.51 -8.07 -7.56
CA ALA A 46 9.37 -6.99 -7.12
C ALA A 46 10.01 -6.38 -8.37
N PRO A 47 9.82 -5.09 -8.66
CA PRO A 47 10.46 -4.47 -9.80
C PRO A 47 11.99 -4.56 -9.68
N GLY A 48 12.66 -4.70 -10.82
CA GLY A 48 14.11 -4.75 -10.90
C GLY A 48 14.76 -3.42 -10.48
N PRO A 49 16.10 -3.37 -10.37
CA PRO A 49 16.82 -2.17 -9.96
C PRO A 49 16.71 -0.99 -10.94
N LEU A 50 16.27 -1.22 -12.17
CA LEU A 50 16.05 -0.16 -13.17
C LEU A 50 14.58 0.27 -13.18
N PRO A 51 14.28 1.55 -12.93
CA PRO A 51 12.95 2.08 -13.17
C PRO A 51 12.67 2.12 -14.68
N LEU A 52 11.66 1.38 -15.13
CA LEU A 52 11.16 1.48 -16.50
C LEU A 52 10.04 2.52 -16.53
N SER A 53 10.14 3.50 -17.43
CA SER A 53 9.05 4.45 -17.67
C SER A 53 7.77 3.70 -18.02
N GLY A 54 6.72 3.84 -17.19
CA GLY A 54 5.46 3.10 -17.33
C GLY A 54 5.30 1.89 -16.43
N ASP A 55 6.27 1.60 -15.54
CA ASP A 55 6.10 0.56 -14.53
C ASP A 55 4.96 0.93 -13.56
N ARG A 56 3.87 0.18 -13.65
CA ARG A 56 2.66 0.36 -12.83
C ARG A 56 2.90 0.02 -11.36
N TYR A 57 4.02 -0.65 -11.04
CA TYR A 57 4.36 -1.06 -9.69
C TYR A 57 5.44 -0.13 -9.13
N GLN A 58 5.02 0.77 -8.24
CA GLN A 58 5.91 1.77 -7.66
C GLN A 58 6.90 1.11 -6.68
N TRP A 59 8.16 1.03 -7.11
CA TRP A 59 9.42 0.94 -6.36
C TRP A 59 9.42 0.07 -5.08
N LEU A 60 9.82 -1.19 -5.25
CA LEU A 60 10.46 -1.98 -4.20
C LEU A 60 11.55 -2.85 -4.78
N ALA A 61 12.80 -2.59 -4.39
CA ALA A 61 13.85 -3.59 -4.58
C ALA A 61 13.49 -4.86 -3.79
N ALA A 62 13.69 -6.03 -4.40
CA ALA A 62 13.57 -7.30 -3.70
C ALA A 62 14.48 -7.28 -2.45
N PRO A 63 13.99 -7.71 -1.26
CA PRO A 63 14.82 -7.76 -0.06
C PRO A 63 16.06 -8.62 -0.32
N ARG A 64 17.24 -8.00 -0.36
CA ARG A 64 18.52 -8.70 -0.57
C ARG A 64 18.90 -9.60 0.61
N HIS A 65 18.31 -9.35 1.76
CA HIS A 65 18.53 -10.10 2.99
C HIS A 65 17.21 -10.54 3.60
N GLN A 66 17.22 -11.75 4.18
CA GLN A 66 16.08 -12.24 4.94
C GLN A 66 15.81 -11.26 6.09
N PRO A 67 14.56 -10.81 6.28
CA PRO A 67 14.24 -9.96 7.41
C PRO A 67 14.58 -10.68 8.72
N GLU A 68 15.51 -10.10 9.48
CA GLU A 68 15.92 -10.62 10.78
C GLU A 68 14.71 -10.91 11.67
N ALA A 69 14.74 -12.07 12.34
CA ALA A 69 13.69 -12.54 13.22
C ALA A 69 13.74 -11.83 14.58
N SER A 70 13.31 -10.57 14.58
CA SER A 70 13.21 -9.74 15.78
C SER A 70 11.76 -9.64 16.29
N PRO A 71 11.47 -10.02 17.55
CA PRO A 71 10.12 -9.87 18.11
C PRO A 71 9.59 -8.43 18.13
N PRO A 72 10.39 -7.40 18.50
CA PRO A 72 9.99 -5.99 18.36
C PRO A 72 9.57 -5.61 16.94
N ARG A 73 10.27 -6.14 15.93
CA ARG A 73 9.92 -5.88 14.53
C ARG A 73 8.54 -6.42 14.17
N THR A 74 8.17 -7.59 14.67
CA THR A 74 6.84 -8.17 14.45
C THR A 74 5.74 -7.28 15.05
N VAL A 75 5.99 -6.72 16.24
CA VAL A 75 5.06 -5.79 16.90
C VAL A 75 4.93 -4.51 16.09
N ALA A 76 6.06 -3.91 15.68
CA ALA A 76 6.06 -2.71 14.86
C ALA A 76 5.28 -2.91 13.55
N LEU A 77 5.44 -4.05 12.88
CA LEU A 77 4.69 -4.37 11.65
C LEU A 77 3.18 -4.46 11.89
N ALA A 78 2.74 -5.03 13.02
CA ALA A 78 1.31 -5.10 13.35
C ALA A 78 0.73 -3.70 13.60
N VAL A 79 1.44 -2.85 14.35
CA VAL A 79 1.06 -1.46 14.60
C VAL A 79 1.01 -0.66 13.29
N MET A 80 2.01 -0.81 12.42
CA MET A 80 2.05 -0.14 11.12
C MET A 80 0.89 -0.55 10.22
N LEU A 81 0.51 -1.83 10.20
CA LEU A 81 -0.65 -2.28 9.42
C LEU A 81 -1.94 -1.65 9.94
N GLY A 82 -2.15 -1.65 11.27
CA GLY A 82 -3.33 -1.01 11.89
C GLY A 82 -3.42 0.47 11.57
N ALA A 83 -2.33 1.22 11.75
CA ALA A 83 -2.27 2.65 11.47
C ALA A 83 -2.50 2.98 9.97
N ALA A 84 -1.92 2.17 9.07
CA ALA A 84 -2.14 2.33 7.64
C ALA A 84 -3.59 2.09 7.25
N ALA A 85 -4.24 1.07 7.82
CA ALA A 85 -5.65 0.79 7.56
C ALA A 85 -6.57 1.91 8.05
N ASP A 86 -6.33 2.46 9.25
CA ASP A 86 -7.10 3.60 9.76
C ASP A 86 -6.90 4.85 8.90
N THR A 87 -5.67 5.09 8.43
CA THR A 87 -5.35 6.22 7.53
C THR A 87 -6.09 6.11 6.20
N ILE A 88 -6.11 4.92 5.59
CA ILE A 88 -6.86 4.67 4.34
C ILE A 88 -8.36 4.87 4.57
N ALA A 89 -8.90 4.28 5.64
CA ALA A 89 -10.33 4.42 5.96
C ALA A 89 -10.72 5.89 6.22
N ARG A 90 -9.84 6.67 6.83
CA ARG A 90 -10.03 8.11 7.03
C ARG A 90 -9.98 8.88 5.71
N ALA A 91 -9.05 8.54 4.82
CA ALA A 91 -8.95 9.15 3.50
C ALA A 91 -10.20 8.85 2.65
N ASP A 92 -10.70 7.61 2.68
CA ASP A 92 -11.92 7.20 1.99
C ASP A 92 -13.14 7.99 2.52
N ARG A 93 -13.34 8.05 3.85
CA ARG A 93 -14.40 8.87 4.47
C ARG A 93 -14.29 10.35 4.10
N TYR A 94 -13.07 10.87 3.99
CA TYR A 94 -12.85 12.25 3.56
C TYR A 94 -13.27 12.47 2.11
N GLY A 95 -12.91 11.55 1.20
CA GLY A 95 -13.33 11.59 -0.20
C GLY A 95 -14.85 11.49 -0.39
N GLU A 96 -15.53 10.68 0.42
CA GLU A 96 -17.00 10.60 0.44
C GLU A 96 -17.65 11.90 0.94
N ARG A 97 -17.06 12.52 1.96
CA ARG A 97 -17.56 13.76 2.56
C ARG A 97 -17.30 14.99 1.68
N TYR A 98 -16.24 14.94 0.87
CA TYR A 98 -15.82 16.03 -0.01
C TYR A 98 -15.51 15.48 -1.41
N PRO A 99 -16.55 15.08 -2.18
CA PRO A 99 -16.35 14.61 -3.55
C PRO A 99 -15.73 15.76 -4.36
N SER A 100 -14.59 15.48 -5.00
CA SER A 100 -13.95 16.46 -5.87
C SER A 100 -14.89 16.79 -7.03
N THR A 101 -15.25 18.06 -7.19
CA THR A 101 -16.10 18.56 -8.28
C THR A 101 -15.40 18.50 -9.66
N GLY A 102 -14.24 17.84 -9.75
CA GLY A 102 -13.35 17.81 -10.90
C GLY A 102 -13.69 16.73 -11.92
N THR A 103 -14.87 16.82 -12.53
CA THR A 103 -15.11 16.26 -13.89
C THR A 103 -15.27 17.38 -14.93
N GLY A 104 -15.16 18.65 -14.55
CA GLY A 104 -15.06 19.77 -15.49
C GLY A 104 -13.64 20.30 -15.57
N CYS A 105 -12.81 19.74 -16.45
CA CYS A 105 -11.70 20.41 -17.16
C CYS A 105 -10.96 19.41 -18.07
N ALA A 106 -11.73 18.67 -18.87
CA ALA A 106 -11.28 18.18 -20.17
C ALA A 106 -12.04 19.02 -21.22
N ALA A 107 -11.77 20.31 -21.24
CA ALA A 107 -12.10 21.17 -22.36
C ALA A 107 -10.76 21.72 -22.85
N GLU A 108 -10.29 21.06 -23.90
CA GLU A 108 -9.27 21.49 -24.83
C GLU A 108 -9.39 23.00 -25.10
N VAL A 109 -8.47 23.80 -24.56
CA VAL A 109 -8.23 25.15 -25.08
C VAL A 109 -7.27 24.98 -26.24
N ALA A 110 -7.84 24.67 -27.41
CA ALA A 110 -7.17 24.92 -28.67
C ALA A 110 -7.13 26.44 -28.85
N GLU A 111 -5.98 27.04 -28.54
CA GLU A 111 -5.71 28.44 -28.87
C GLU A 111 -5.49 28.54 -30.39
N PRO A 112 -6.27 29.35 -31.14
CA PRO A 112 -6.06 29.51 -32.57
C PRO A 112 -4.80 30.36 -32.82
N ILE A 113 -3.89 29.85 -33.63
CA ILE A 113 -2.72 30.58 -34.16
C ILE A 113 -3.24 31.76 -35.00
N PRO A 114 -2.93 33.02 -34.68
CA PRO A 114 -3.28 34.14 -35.55
C PRO A 114 -2.34 34.16 -36.76
N GLU A 115 -2.91 34.02 -37.96
CA GLU A 115 -2.25 34.44 -39.20
C GLU A 115 -2.40 35.95 -39.37
N GLY A 116 -1.29 36.64 -39.66
CA GLY A 116 -1.24 38.08 -39.94
C GLY A 116 0.12 38.69 -39.69
#